data_AF-A0A928S4U8-F1
#
_entry.id   AF-A0A928S4U8-F1
#
_cell.length_a   1.000
_cell.length_b   1.000
_cell.length_c   1.000
_cell.angle_alpha   90.00
_cell.angle_beta   90.00
_cell.angle_gamma   90.00
#
_symmetry.space_group_name_H-M   'P 1'
#
loop_
_entity.id
_entity.type
_entity.pdbx_description
1 polymer ?
#
loop_
_entity_poly.entity_id
_entity_poly.type
_entity_poly.pdbx_seq_one_letter_code
_entity_poly.pdbx_strand_id
1 'polypeptide(L)'
;MMRRGLTMGGVAVLMLSAATRGQDYAIPWFTIDGGGHISSSGGAYTLGATIGQPDAGAVMSGGAYVLAGGFWPGAASSDACTGAERIKKASCKNRNGSNLLKVILVDGVPGDDFTIELTDGTQKSGTINNRGKGKGKFTNRPAGDAAKATATWGCGASDVKTYTCP
;
A
#
# COMPACT_ATOMS: atom_id res chain seq x y z
N MET A 1 38.90 77.38 20.82
CA MET A 1 37.80 76.66 20.14
C MET A 1 38.37 76.12 18.84
N MET A 2 38.25 74.88 18.39
CA MET A 2 37.70 73.60 18.86
C MET A 2 38.54 72.49 18.20
N ARG A 3 38.55 71.32 18.83
CA ARG A 3 39.45 70.16 18.65
C ARG A 3 39.44 69.57 17.23
N ARG A 4 40.64 69.43 16.64
CA ARG A 4 40.93 68.51 15.53
C ARG A 4 40.99 67.07 16.06
N GLY A 5 40.45 66.13 15.29
CA GLY A 5 40.85 64.72 15.35
C GLY A 5 39.80 63.74 15.87
N LEU A 6 38.59 63.74 15.30
CA LEU A 6 37.66 62.61 15.44
C LEU A 6 37.39 62.00 14.06
N THR A 7 38.32 61.22 13.52
CA THR A 7 38.06 60.27 12.42
C THR A 7 39.15 59.19 12.34
N MET A 8 39.55 58.60 13.47
CA MET A 8 40.42 57.40 13.45
C MET A 8 39.81 56.23 14.22
N GLY A 9 38.48 56.20 14.35
CA GLY A 9 37.72 55.08 14.95
C GLY A 9 36.78 54.35 13.98
N GLY A 10 36.30 55.01 12.93
CA GLY A 10 35.32 54.43 12.00
C GLY A 10 35.91 53.43 11.00
N VAL A 11 37.16 53.63 10.57
CA VAL A 11 37.82 52.75 9.59
C VAL A 11 38.18 51.39 10.21
N ALA A 12 38.51 51.36 11.51
CA ALA A 12 38.87 50.13 12.21
C ALA A 12 37.67 49.18 12.41
N VAL A 13 36.46 49.70 12.58
CA VAL A 13 35.25 48.88 12.74
C VAL A 13 34.74 48.36 11.38
N LEU A 14 34.97 49.09 10.28
CA LEU A 14 34.60 48.62 8.93
C LEU A 14 35.50 47.49 8.40
N MET A 15 36.73 47.38 8.92
CA MET A 15 37.71 46.35 8.50
C MET A 15 37.53 45.00 9.21
N LEU A 16 36.72 44.93 10.28
CA LEU A 16 36.49 43.69 11.02
C LEU A 16 35.41 42.78 10.40
N SER A 17 34.73 43.25 9.35
CA SER A 17 33.69 42.51 8.62
C SER A 17 34.24 41.53 7.58
N ALA A 18 35.56 41.52 7.33
CA ALA A 18 36.15 40.90 6.14
C ALA A 18 36.54 39.42 6.27
N ALA A 19 36.08 38.70 7.28
CA ALA A 19 36.44 37.29 7.45
C ALA A 19 35.28 36.41 7.94
N THR A 20 34.07 36.59 7.41
CA THR A 20 33.09 35.48 7.43
C THR A 20 33.54 34.46 6.40
N ARG A 21 34.46 33.56 6.79
CA ARG A 21 34.74 32.36 5.99
C ARG A 21 33.50 31.50 6.11
N GLY A 22 32.67 31.50 5.07
CA GLY A 22 31.69 30.42 4.89
C GLY A 22 32.46 29.12 4.99
N GLN A 23 32.00 28.20 5.83
CA GLN A 23 32.64 26.89 5.89
C GLN A 23 32.46 26.26 4.50
N ASP A 24 33.55 25.84 3.85
CA ASP A 24 33.47 25.08 2.61
C ASP A 24 32.97 23.67 2.97
N TYR A 25 31.67 23.54 3.20
CA TYR A 25 31.03 22.25 3.39
C TYR A 25 31.04 21.53 2.05
N ALA A 26 32.10 20.78 1.79
CA ALA A 26 32.11 19.79 0.75
C ALA A 26 31.43 18.52 1.27
N ILE A 27 30.54 17.94 0.46
CA ILE A 27 30.11 16.56 0.63
C ILE A 27 31.04 15.75 -0.28
N PRO A 28 32.17 15.19 0.22
CA PRO A 28 33.17 14.55 -0.63
C PRO A 28 32.68 13.22 -1.23
N TRP A 29 31.55 12.71 -0.72
CA TRP A 29 30.93 11.48 -1.18
C TRP A 29 29.44 11.70 -1.39
N PHE A 30 29.04 11.73 -2.65
CA PHE A 30 27.65 11.74 -3.06
C PHE A 30 27.51 10.89 -4.31
N THR A 31 26.30 10.38 -4.50
CA THR A 31 25.86 9.81 -5.76
C THR A 31 24.69 10.68 -6.23
N ILE A 32 24.71 11.10 -7.51
CA ILE A 32 23.52 11.59 -8.19
C ILE A 32 23.05 10.42 -9.05
N ASP A 33 22.18 9.59 -8.49
CA ASP A 33 21.53 8.56 -9.29
C ASP A 33 20.65 9.28 -10.31
N GLY A 34 20.92 9.06 -11.60
CA GLY A 34 20.20 9.73 -12.68
C GLY A 34 18.70 9.56 -12.50
N GLY A 35 18.00 10.67 -12.30
CA GLY A 35 16.55 10.66 -12.11
C GLY A 35 15.80 10.24 -13.39
N GLY A 36 14.49 10.06 -13.24
CA GLY A 36 13.57 9.95 -14.36
C GLY A 36 13.06 11.29 -14.87
N HIS A 37 12.51 11.30 -16.08
CA HIS A 37 11.71 12.41 -16.59
C HIS A 37 10.23 12.03 -16.54
N ILE A 38 9.39 12.90 -15.96
CA ILE A 38 7.92 12.77 -16.03
C ILE A 38 7.47 12.90 -17.49
N SER A 39 8.12 13.79 -18.23
CA SER A 39 7.97 13.93 -19.67
C SER A 39 9.30 14.32 -20.30
N SER A 40 9.74 13.51 -21.25
CA SER A 40 10.73 13.84 -22.26
C SER A 40 10.06 13.77 -23.61
N SER A 41 10.43 14.65 -24.53
CA SER A 41 9.96 14.64 -25.91
C SER A 41 11.13 14.60 -26.88
N GLY A 42 10.92 13.90 -28.00
CA GLY A 42 11.88 13.82 -29.09
C GLY A 42 11.14 13.54 -30.40
N GLY A 43 11.07 14.54 -31.28
CA GLY A 43 10.27 14.47 -32.51
C GLY A 43 8.78 14.28 -32.19
N ALA A 44 8.16 13.25 -32.77
CA ALA A 44 6.76 12.91 -32.53
C ALA A 44 6.52 12.03 -31.28
N TYR A 45 7.58 11.72 -30.52
CA TYR A 45 7.49 10.80 -29.38
C TYR A 45 7.59 11.54 -28.05
N THR A 46 6.81 11.07 -27.09
CA THR A 46 6.89 11.44 -25.68
C THR A 46 7.20 10.20 -24.86
N LEU A 47 8.08 10.33 -23.87
CA LEU A 47 8.50 9.27 -22.97
C LEU A 47 8.51 9.80 -21.53
N GLY A 48 7.85 9.08 -20.63
CA GLY A 48 8.02 9.25 -19.18
C GLY A 48 8.65 7.98 -18.62
N ALA A 49 9.78 8.09 -17.92
CA ALA A 49 10.49 6.93 -17.36
C ALA A 49 11.44 7.32 -16.22
N THR A 50 11.75 6.37 -15.35
CA THR A 50 12.89 6.42 -14.41
C THR A 50 14.00 5.49 -14.84
N ILE A 51 15.24 5.89 -14.62
CA ILE A 51 16.43 5.08 -14.86
C ILE A 51 17.03 4.72 -13.50
N GLY A 52 17.42 3.46 -13.29
CA GLY A 52 18.22 3.06 -12.13
C GLY A 52 17.50 2.93 -10.79
N GLN A 53 16.32 2.30 -10.74
CA GLN A 53 15.65 1.98 -9.47
C GLN A 53 15.74 0.47 -9.17
N PRO A 54 16.79 -0.02 -8.46
CA PRO A 54 16.87 -1.43 -8.06
C PRO A 54 15.74 -1.84 -7.09
N ASP A 55 15.22 -0.86 -6.33
CA ASP A 55 14.09 -1.04 -5.40
C ASP A 55 12.72 -0.89 -6.09
N ALA A 56 12.68 -0.57 -7.40
CA ALA A 56 11.45 -0.69 -8.16
C ALA A 56 11.16 -2.17 -8.40
N GLY A 57 10.14 -2.68 -7.73
CA GLY A 57 9.84 -4.11 -7.75
C GLY A 57 8.56 -4.44 -7.00
N ALA A 58 8.33 -5.74 -6.78
CA ALA A 58 7.18 -6.21 -6.02
C ALA A 58 7.20 -5.64 -4.59
N VAL A 59 6.01 -5.37 -4.05
CA VAL A 59 5.83 -4.91 -2.67
C VAL A 59 6.47 -5.92 -1.71
N MET A 60 7.36 -5.44 -0.86
CA MET A 60 8.02 -6.23 0.18
C MET A 60 7.20 -6.15 1.47
N SER A 61 7.04 -7.28 2.18
CA SER A 61 6.34 -7.33 3.46
C SER A 61 7.22 -7.94 4.56
N GLY A 62 7.03 -7.44 5.79
CA GLY A 62 7.75 -7.92 6.97
C GLY A 62 7.07 -7.47 8.26
N GLY A 63 6.51 -8.43 9.02
CA GLY A 63 5.76 -8.12 10.24
C GLY A 63 4.52 -7.27 9.94
N ALA A 64 4.39 -6.12 10.61
CA ALA A 64 3.31 -5.16 10.39
C ALA A 64 3.63 -4.12 9.30
N TYR A 65 4.76 -4.23 8.61
CA TYR A 65 5.26 -3.22 7.68
C TYR A 65 5.21 -3.71 6.24
N VAL A 66 4.91 -2.77 5.36
CA VAL A 66 4.86 -2.94 3.90
C VAL A 66 5.74 -1.85 3.28
N LEU A 67 6.61 -2.24 2.36
CA LEU A 67 7.50 -1.35 1.63
C LEU A 67 7.26 -1.49 0.13
N ALA A 68 6.93 -0.38 -0.52
CA ALA A 68 6.81 -0.28 -1.97
C ALA A 68 7.82 0.74 -2.48
N GLY A 69 8.75 0.30 -3.32
CA GLY A 69 9.74 1.17 -3.98
C GLY A 69 9.33 1.51 -5.42
N GLY A 70 9.82 2.63 -5.95
CA GLY A 70 9.57 3.07 -7.32
C GLY A 70 9.37 4.58 -7.45
N PHE A 71 9.12 5.05 -8.68
CA PHE A 71 9.01 6.49 -9.01
C PHE A 71 7.81 7.20 -8.38
N TRP A 72 6.74 6.45 -8.06
CA TRP A 72 5.50 6.96 -7.46
C TRP A 72 4.74 5.86 -6.67
N PRO A 73 5.22 5.33 -5.55
CA PRO A 73 4.44 4.42 -4.73
C PRO A 73 3.53 5.28 -3.85
N GLY A 74 2.47 5.84 -4.44
CA GLY A 74 1.34 6.33 -3.65
C GLY A 74 0.73 5.10 -2.98
N ALA A 75 1.17 4.82 -1.75
CA ALA A 75 0.73 3.74 -0.87
C ALA A 75 0.16 2.55 -1.66
N ALA A 76 1.05 1.75 -2.27
CA ALA A 76 0.71 0.54 -3.05
C ALA A 76 -0.80 0.40 -3.26
N SER A 77 -1.38 1.17 -4.18
CA SER A 77 -2.65 0.77 -4.75
C SER A 77 -2.29 -0.46 -5.57
N SER A 78 -2.19 -1.60 -4.90
CA SER A 78 -3.17 -2.63 -5.12
C SER A 78 -3.94 -2.38 -6.42
N ASP A 79 -3.28 -2.71 -7.52
CA ASP A 79 -3.90 -3.53 -8.57
C ASP A 79 -4.31 -4.91 -7.98
N ALA A 80 -4.67 -4.98 -6.68
CA ALA A 80 -4.72 -6.18 -5.87
C ALA A 80 -6.12 -6.80 -5.87
N CYS A 81 -7.09 -6.12 -6.49
CA CYS A 81 -8.34 -6.74 -6.86
C CYS A 81 -8.38 -6.86 -8.40
N THR A 82 -8.82 -8.00 -8.90
CA THR A 82 -9.22 -8.20 -10.30
C THR A 82 -10.45 -7.38 -10.69
N GLY A 83 -11.18 -6.84 -9.70
CA GLY A 83 -12.48 -6.18 -9.90
C GLY A 83 -13.62 -7.17 -10.09
N ALA A 84 -13.34 -8.48 -10.03
CA ALA A 84 -14.30 -9.56 -10.23
C ALA A 84 -14.50 -10.43 -8.97
N GLU A 85 -13.80 -10.12 -7.87
CA GLU A 85 -13.89 -10.80 -6.58
C GLU A 85 -15.33 -10.95 -6.13
N ARG A 86 -15.77 -12.20 -5.89
CA ARG A 86 -17.13 -12.45 -5.40
C ARG A 86 -17.32 -13.78 -4.69
N ILE A 87 -18.38 -13.84 -3.90
CA ILE A 87 -18.92 -15.05 -3.30
C ILE A 87 -19.75 -15.79 -4.36
N LYS A 88 -19.13 -16.78 -5.02
CA LYS A 88 -19.84 -17.68 -5.93
C LYS A 88 -20.96 -18.43 -5.21
N LYS A 89 -20.72 -18.89 -3.98
CA LYS A 89 -21.70 -19.73 -3.25
C LYS A 89 -21.62 -19.51 -1.75
N ALA A 90 -22.77 -19.33 -1.12
CA ALA A 90 -22.98 -19.49 0.32
C ALA A 90 -24.14 -20.48 0.49
N SER A 91 -23.86 -21.69 0.96
CA SER A 91 -24.86 -22.76 1.01
C SER A 91 -24.70 -23.57 2.28
N CYS A 92 -25.77 -23.59 3.07
CA CYS A 92 -25.86 -24.36 4.29
C CYS A 92 -26.62 -25.66 4.03
N LYS A 93 -26.12 -26.77 4.58
CA LYS A 93 -26.76 -28.08 4.48
C LYS A 93 -26.62 -28.81 5.81
N ASN A 94 -27.66 -29.53 6.21
CA ASN A 94 -27.56 -30.48 7.31
C ASN A 94 -26.61 -31.63 6.90
N ARG A 95 -25.66 -31.93 7.78
CA ARG A 95 -24.64 -32.98 7.66
C ARG A 95 -24.58 -33.71 9.00
N ASN A 96 -25.14 -34.90 9.04
CA ASN A 96 -25.13 -35.78 10.23
C ASN A 96 -25.65 -35.07 11.49
N GLY A 97 -26.77 -34.36 11.39
CA GLY A 97 -27.37 -33.68 12.54
C GLY A 97 -26.78 -32.30 12.85
N SER A 98 -25.78 -31.83 12.10
CA SER A 98 -25.22 -30.49 12.22
C SER A 98 -25.27 -29.73 10.89
N ASN A 99 -25.64 -28.46 10.94
CA ASN A 99 -25.64 -27.59 9.77
C ASN A 99 -24.22 -27.13 9.43
N LEU A 100 -23.80 -27.45 8.20
CA LEU A 100 -22.53 -27.03 7.62
C LEU A 100 -22.78 -25.98 6.54
N LEU A 101 -22.32 -24.76 6.79
CA LEU A 101 -22.24 -23.70 5.80
C LEU A 101 -20.92 -23.82 5.03
N LYS A 102 -21.02 -23.84 3.69
CA LYS A 102 -19.89 -23.75 2.77
C LYS A 102 -19.98 -22.45 1.99
N VAL A 103 -18.95 -21.63 2.12
CA VAL A 103 -18.76 -20.39 1.36
C VAL A 103 -17.62 -20.59 0.36
N ILE A 104 -17.85 -20.26 -0.91
CA ILE A 104 -16.87 -20.39 -2.00
C ILE A 104 -16.67 -19.02 -2.64
N LEU A 105 -15.42 -18.59 -2.66
CA LEU A 105 -14.94 -17.36 -3.29
C LEU A 105 -14.34 -17.71 -4.65
N VAL A 106 -14.49 -16.81 -5.63
CA VAL A 106 -13.92 -16.94 -6.97
C VAL A 106 -13.36 -15.62 -7.45
N ASP A 107 -12.53 -15.73 -8.50
CA ASP A 107 -11.93 -14.63 -9.23
C ASP A 107 -11.09 -13.71 -8.33
N GLY A 108 -10.57 -14.24 -7.21
CA GLY A 108 -9.57 -13.54 -6.41
C GLY A 108 -8.17 -13.69 -7.01
N VAL A 109 -7.28 -12.77 -6.67
CA VAL A 109 -5.87 -12.85 -7.05
C VAL A 109 -5.20 -14.03 -6.33
N PRO A 110 -4.53 -14.96 -7.03
CA PRO A 110 -3.78 -16.04 -6.39
C PRO A 110 -2.77 -15.54 -5.36
N GLY A 111 -2.76 -16.17 -4.19
CA GLY A 111 -1.89 -15.80 -3.06
C GLY A 111 -2.45 -14.69 -2.18
N ASP A 112 -3.50 -13.98 -2.60
CA ASP A 112 -4.14 -12.95 -1.80
C ASP A 112 -4.86 -13.54 -0.59
N ASP A 113 -4.88 -12.79 0.50
CA ASP A 113 -5.60 -13.14 1.71
C ASP A 113 -7.09 -12.81 1.55
N PHE A 114 -7.93 -13.59 2.23
CA PHE A 114 -9.34 -13.28 2.38
C PHE A 114 -9.81 -13.56 3.80
N THR A 115 -10.85 -12.84 4.22
CA THR A 115 -11.61 -13.07 5.44
C THR A 115 -13.09 -13.19 5.10
N ILE A 116 -13.76 -14.18 5.69
CA ILE A 116 -15.21 -14.35 5.61
C ILE A 116 -15.77 -14.14 7.01
N GLU A 117 -16.69 -13.19 7.15
CA GLU A 117 -17.42 -12.89 8.37
C GLU A 117 -18.90 -13.21 8.21
N LEU A 118 -19.48 -13.88 9.20
CA LEU A 118 -20.91 -14.16 9.27
C LEU A 118 -21.62 -13.09 10.11
N THR A 119 -22.94 -12.99 9.97
CA THR A 119 -23.77 -12.04 10.76
C THR A 119 -23.63 -12.21 12.28
N ASP A 120 -23.32 -13.41 12.76
CA ASP A 120 -23.08 -13.70 14.17
C ASP A 120 -21.67 -13.31 14.66
N GLY A 121 -20.86 -12.68 13.80
CA GLY A 121 -19.47 -12.31 14.08
C GLY A 121 -18.48 -13.47 13.94
N THR A 122 -18.92 -14.68 13.59
CA THR A 122 -17.99 -15.79 13.33
C THR A 122 -17.17 -15.50 12.09
N GLN A 123 -15.85 -15.63 12.18
CA GLN A 123 -14.95 -15.36 11.06
C GLN A 123 -14.13 -16.57 10.63
N LYS A 124 -13.71 -16.56 9.37
CA LYS A 124 -12.75 -17.53 8.81
C LYS A 124 -11.88 -16.86 7.74
N SER A 125 -10.57 -16.91 7.93
CA SER A 125 -9.60 -16.40 6.96
C SER A 125 -8.85 -17.52 6.24
N GLY A 126 -8.21 -17.17 5.12
CA GLY A 126 -7.33 -18.04 4.34
C GLY A 126 -6.78 -17.33 3.11
N THR A 127 -6.11 -18.07 2.24
CA THR A 127 -5.50 -17.54 1.01
C THR A 127 -6.21 -18.06 -0.24
N ILE A 128 -6.27 -17.22 -1.27
CA ILE A 128 -6.76 -17.58 -2.60
C ILE A 128 -5.75 -18.50 -3.29
N ASN A 129 -6.22 -19.63 -3.82
CA ASN A 129 -5.32 -20.57 -4.50
C ASN A 129 -4.97 -20.14 -5.94
N ASN A 130 -4.08 -20.88 -6.59
CA ASN A 130 -3.64 -20.67 -7.99
C ASN A 130 -4.75 -20.72 -9.05
N ARG A 131 -6.00 -21.03 -8.68
CA ARG A 131 -7.17 -20.99 -9.57
C ARG A 131 -8.10 -19.82 -9.26
N GLY A 132 -7.66 -18.86 -8.46
CA GLY A 132 -8.46 -17.73 -8.01
C GLY A 132 -9.61 -18.11 -7.07
N LYS A 133 -9.52 -19.23 -6.35
CA LYS A 133 -10.60 -19.73 -5.47
C LYS A 133 -10.20 -19.74 -4.00
N GLY A 134 -11.10 -19.25 -3.17
CA GLY A 134 -11.09 -19.37 -1.71
C GLY A 134 -12.26 -20.20 -1.20
N LYS A 135 -12.17 -20.73 0.03
CA LYS A 135 -13.28 -21.45 0.66
C LYS A 135 -13.30 -21.30 2.18
N GLY A 136 -14.49 -21.07 2.73
CA GLY A 136 -14.79 -21.11 4.16
C GLY A 136 -15.77 -22.24 4.48
N LYS A 137 -15.57 -22.93 5.61
CA LYS A 137 -16.51 -23.92 6.14
C LYS A 137 -16.81 -23.57 7.59
N PHE A 138 -18.09 -23.50 7.92
CA PHE A 138 -18.58 -23.22 9.27
C PHE A 138 -19.56 -24.33 9.68
N THR A 139 -19.26 -25.02 10.78
CA THR A 139 -20.08 -26.10 11.35
C THR A 139 -21.02 -25.57 12.42
N ASN A 140 -22.00 -26.38 12.81
CA ASN A 140 -22.95 -26.07 13.89
C ASN A 140 -23.65 -24.72 13.65
N ARG A 141 -24.06 -24.44 12.42
CA ARG A 141 -24.77 -23.19 12.12
C ARG A 141 -26.22 -23.26 12.62
N PRO A 142 -26.75 -22.22 13.26
CA PRO A 142 -28.14 -22.21 13.69
C PRO A 142 -29.07 -22.34 12.46
N ALA A 143 -30.14 -23.12 12.61
CA ALA A 143 -31.26 -23.12 11.67
C ALA A 143 -32.06 -21.82 11.83
N GLY A 144 -32.81 -21.42 10.81
CA GLY A 144 -33.71 -20.27 10.89
C GLY A 144 -33.44 -19.22 9.81
N ASP A 145 -33.62 -17.95 10.17
CA ASP A 145 -33.73 -16.84 9.21
C ASP A 145 -32.49 -16.62 8.33
N ALA A 146 -32.69 -15.86 7.26
CA ALA A 146 -31.64 -15.50 6.32
C ALA A 146 -30.52 -14.70 7.02
N ALA A 147 -29.33 -15.30 7.10
CA ALA A 147 -28.10 -14.67 7.57
C ALA A 147 -27.20 -14.26 6.38
N LYS A 148 -26.17 -13.47 6.63
CA LYS A 148 -25.22 -12.99 5.62
C LYS A 148 -23.82 -13.55 5.88
N ALA A 149 -23.13 -13.84 4.79
CA ALA A 149 -21.69 -14.02 4.76
C ALA A 149 -21.08 -12.86 3.97
N THR A 150 -20.21 -12.10 4.60
CA THR A 150 -19.41 -11.03 4.00
C THR A 150 -18.00 -11.55 3.78
N ALA A 151 -17.50 -11.47 2.55
CA ALA A 151 -16.13 -11.77 2.23
C ALA A 151 -15.38 -10.48 1.94
N THR A 152 -14.15 -10.37 2.45
CA THR A 152 -13.22 -9.26 2.23
C THR A 152 -11.89 -9.83 1.77
N TRP A 153 -11.30 -9.24 0.74
CA TRP A 153 -9.99 -9.61 0.20
C TRP A 153 -8.91 -8.64 0.71
N GLY A 154 -7.64 -9.03 0.67
CA GLY A 154 -6.51 -8.22 1.16
C GLY A 154 -6.43 -6.84 0.49
N CYS A 155 -6.89 -6.78 -0.76
CA CYS A 155 -7.01 -5.55 -1.55
C CYS A 155 -8.17 -4.60 -1.13
N GLY A 156 -9.05 -5.03 -0.22
CA GLY A 156 -10.21 -4.25 0.23
C GLY A 156 -11.50 -4.48 -0.56
N ALA A 157 -11.48 -5.27 -1.65
CA ALA A 157 -12.72 -5.74 -2.28
C ALA A 157 -13.59 -6.45 -1.24
N SER A 158 -14.91 -6.35 -1.40
CA SER A 158 -15.85 -7.10 -0.59
C SER A 158 -17.08 -7.53 -1.37
N ASP A 159 -17.68 -8.63 -0.95
CA ASP A 159 -18.94 -9.12 -1.48
C ASP A 159 -19.76 -9.76 -0.36
N VAL A 160 -21.09 -9.72 -0.49
CA VAL A 160 -22.01 -10.19 0.54
C VAL A 160 -23.03 -11.15 -0.08
N LYS A 161 -23.22 -12.30 0.57
CA LYS A 161 -24.22 -13.28 0.15
C LYS A 161 -25.07 -13.76 1.29
N THR A 162 -26.38 -13.73 1.09
CA THR A 162 -27.35 -14.31 2.03
C THR A 162 -27.32 -15.83 1.96
N TYR A 163 -27.58 -16.47 3.10
CA TYR A 163 -27.79 -17.91 3.20
C TYR A 163 -28.82 -18.22 4.29
N THR A 164 -29.46 -19.37 4.16
CA THR A 164 -30.39 -19.93 5.14
C THR A 164 -29.96 -21.35 5.45
N CYS A 165 -30.02 -21.74 6.72
CA CYS A 165 -29.76 -23.10 7.15
C CYS A 165 -31.08 -23.86 7.38
N PRO A 166 -31.17 -25.12 6.93
CA PRO A 166 -32.33 -25.97 7.19
C PRO A 166 -32.42 -26.37 8.67
#